data_AF-A0A7C3HL78-F1
#
_entry.id   AF-A0A7C3HL78-F1
#
_cell.length_a   1.000
_cell.length_b   1.000
_cell.length_c   1.000
_cell.angle_alpha   90.00
_cell.angle_beta   90.00
_cell.angle_gamma   90.00
#
_symmetry.space_group_name_H-M   'P 1'
#
loop_
_entity.id
_entity.type
_entity.pdbx_description
1 polymer ?
#
loop_
_entity_poly.entity_id
_entity_poly.type
_entity_poly.pdbx_seq_one_letter_code
_entity_poly.pdbx_strand_id
1 'polypeptide(L)'
;AEQQVLFVTAAGNEHVNTDEIPAYPASLGLSNVISVAASDDNNQLTEWTQYGPVSVDLAAPGVNVKTTTVDGAYGAASGSSFSTAIVSGVAALIKAKALAFNTPLSAPDLKAVLQASVTPVSGQNGLTKTAGIVNAQAALKLMDLPQPVVSVVNVLYDDTGSDVENGRLDALETGNLIVTLENLWDVMTLGSVAVTVNNPLVQLPARFFNLPSMQVGERFDLRIPVQTTEFSQHQRIRFDLGINATGTGKSVSYQRGFELQTGLLSNNVAISQQIQQTNQDDYHYYHVQVPANRERVAVELEYATSDTRDMGLLAMFDQRPQIYFAAFNGRPYWYSADYRSDAKTGFERINFRTAVNSSPNLNIMVFNQPAASASLAFESNKPYKLKACFYSDSDGNNPPRVNAGRDITVNEGDVVILSGEFTDSDGKIERSFWKSENNIAFTSLTDRQIRFEAKTGGPYTFSLTAIDNGCKHTVDKVKVTVKDITGNEPDGLILNPRTLNIEENSRVDVFVSAIFESKEVSDLRLVEPVPEGITFTNGFLSWRNASPAGTYFIPFSADVGNRRLSGTITINISKRRIGNGGGCVAMKTGEFDPLLLLYILLSWFFISKRLHLQKQSKP
;
A
#
# COMPACT_ATOMS: atom_id res chain seq x y z
N ALA A 1 1.59 46.53 12.42
CA ALA A 1 2.46 45.75 13.32
C ALA A 1 2.19 44.28 13.03
N GLU A 2 3.04 43.62 12.26
CA GLU A 2 2.95 42.16 12.10
C GLU A 2 3.18 41.52 13.48
N GLN A 3 2.32 40.59 13.86
CA GLN A 3 2.35 39.99 15.19
C GLN A 3 3.58 39.07 15.33
N GLN A 4 4.39 39.31 16.36
CA GLN A 4 5.62 38.57 16.71
C GLN A 4 5.32 37.16 17.27
N VAL A 5 4.60 36.34 16.50
CA VAL A 5 4.22 34.98 16.88
C VAL A 5 5.04 33.98 16.07
N LEU A 6 5.72 33.08 16.78
CA LEU A 6 6.32 31.87 16.20
C LEU A 6 5.25 30.78 16.18
N PHE A 7 4.99 30.22 15.00
CA PHE A 7 4.13 29.05 14.83
C PHE A 7 4.98 27.79 14.84
N VAL A 8 4.89 27.00 15.91
CA VAL A 8 5.53 25.69 16.01
C VAL A 8 4.55 24.64 15.53
N THR A 9 4.95 23.85 14.54
CA THR A 9 4.07 22.92 13.84
C THR A 9 4.69 21.52 13.83
N ALA A 10 3.83 20.50 13.88
CA ALA A 10 4.27 19.11 13.74
C ALA A 10 4.57 18.84 12.27
N ALA A 11 5.70 18.20 11.98
CA ALA A 11 6.02 17.78 10.62
C ALA A 11 4.97 16.79 10.10
N GLY A 12 4.45 15.89 10.95
CA GLY A 12 3.47 14.84 10.64
C GLY A 12 4.02 13.42 10.91
N ASN A 13 3.18 12.40 10.77
CA ASN A 13 3.45 11.02 11.18
C ASN A 13 3.15 9.97 10.08
N GLU A 14 3.23 10.36 8.81
CA GLU A 14 2.85 9.54 7.65
C GLU A 14 4.04 8.97 6.85
N HIS A 15 5.28 9.10 7.37
CA HIS A 15 6.51 8.66 6.69
C HIS A 15 6.68 9.19 5.25
N VAL A 16 6.58 10.51 5.10
CA VAL A 16 6.59 11.19 3.80
C VAL A 16 7.65 12.29 3.77
N ASN A 17 8.32 12.42 2.62
CA ASN A 17 9.16 13.57 2.32
C ASN A 17 8.28 14.79 1.95
N THR A 18 8.23 15.76 2.85
CA THR A 18 7.41 16.97 2.75
C THR A 18 7.96 18.03 1.80
N ASP A 19 9.16 17.84 1.26
CA ASP A 19 9.67 18.61 0.12
C ASP A 19 8.97 18.18 -1.18
N GLU A 20 8.46 16.95 -1.25
CA GLU A 20 7.73 16.41 -2.41
C GLU A 20 6.21 16.47 -2.20
N ILE A 21 5.77 16.22 -0.97
CA ILE A 21 4.36 16.15 -0.59
C ILE A 21 4.12 17.07 0.61
N PRO A 22 3.75 18.34 0.38
CA PRO A 22 3.65 19.33 1.45
C PRO A 22 2.65 18.94 2.55
N ALA A 23 3.05 19.11 3.81
CA ALA A 23 2.18 18.93 4.97
C ALA A 23 1.84 20.30 5.57
N TYR A 24 0.57 20.70 5.54
CA TYR A 24 0.16 22.02 6.02
C TYR A 24 -0.33 21.98 7.47
N PRO A 25 0.00 22.99 8.30
CA PRO A 25 0.71 24.24 7.96
C PRO A 25 2.26 24.16 7.98
N ALA A 26 2.86 23.00 8.25
CA ALA A 26 4.31 22.85 8.44
C ALA A 26 5.15 23.25 7.20
N SER A 27 4.64 23.01 5.99
CA SER A 27 5.30 23.31 4.71
C SER A 27 4.98 24.71 4.15
N LEU A 28 4.41 25.64 4.93
CA LEU A 28 4.09 26.99 4.44
C LEU A 28 5.31 27.86 4.09
N GLY A 29 6.52 27.44 4.44
CA GLY A 29 7.76 28.15 4.08
C GLY A 29 7.91 29.57 4.68
N LEU A 30 7.07 29.93 5.65
CA LEU A 30 7.09 31.26 6.28
C LEU A 30 8.26 31.37 7.29
N SER A 31 8.82 32.58 7.41
CA SER A 31 9.96 32.87 8.29
C SER A 31 9.64 32.70 9.78
N ASN A 32 8.35 32.71 10.16
CA ASN A 32 7.87 32.52 11.52
C ASN A 32 7.20 31.15 11.76
N VAL A 33 7.31 30.19 10.84
CA VAL A 33 6.88 28.79 11.03
C VAL A 33 8.10 27.94 11.32
N ILE A 34 8.05 27.10 12.35
CA ILE A 34 9.04 26.06 12.59
C ILE A 34 8.37 24.68 12.51
N SER A 35 8.86 23.83 11.60
CA SER A 35 8.39 22.47 11.38
C SER A 35 9.26 21.48 12.17
N VAL A 36 8.61 20.59 12.93
CA VAL A 36 9.25 19.74 13.93
C VAL A 36 8.98 18.26 13.67
N ALA A 37 10.02 17.50 13.35
CA ALA A 37 9.98 16.04 13.26
C ALA A 37 10.14 15.36 14.63
N ALA A 38 9.82 14.07 14.69
CA ALA A 38 9.94 13.24 15.89
C ALA A 38 11.22 12.41 15.92
N SER A 39 11.87 12.36 17.08
CA SER A 39 12.98 11.45 17.36
C SER A 39 12.65 10.43 18.45
N ASP A 40 13.34 9.31 18.44
CA ASP A 40 13.33 8.30 19.49
C ASP A 40 14.32 8.63 20.63
N ASP A 41 14.47 7.70 21.57
CA ASP A 41 15.38 7.78 22.71
C ASP A 41 16.87 7.61 22.34
N ASN A 42 17.16 7.17 21.11
CA ASN A 42 18.51 7.14 20.53
C ASN A 42 18.83 8.42 19.74
N ASN A 43 17.96 9.44 19.83
CA ASN A 43 17.99 10.67 19.04
C ASN A 43 17.84 10.46 17.53
N GLN A 44 17.39 9.28 17.08
CA GLN A 44 17.15 8.98 15.67
C GLN A 44 15.75 9.41 15.25
N LEU A 45 15.57 9.87 14.01
CA LEU A 45 14.24 10.11 13.48
C LEU A 45 13.44 8.80 13.47
N THR A 46 12.20 8.87 13.91
CA THR A 46 11.31 7.71 13.92
C THR A 46 10.88 7.34 12.50
N GLU A 47 10.70 6.06 12.21
CA GLU A 47 10.27 5.57 10.89
C GLU A 47 8.92 6.13 10.42
N TRP A 48 8.10 6.73 11.28
CA TRP A 48 6.82 7.31 10.88
C TRP A 48 6.84 8.83 10.75
N THR A 49 7.89 9.53 11.22
CA THR A 49 7.89 11.00 11.14
C THR A 49 8.00 11.45 9.69
N GLN A 50 7.25 12.48 9.33
CA GLN A 50 7.51 13.19 8.08
C GLN A 50 8.85 13.92 8.19
N TYR A 51 9.54 14.02 7.05
CA TYR A 51 10.89 14.58 6.93
C TYR A 51 10.96 15.48 5.69
N GLY A 52 12.05 16.22 5.51
CA GLY A 52 12.22 17.14 4.40
C GLY A 52 13.43 18.03 4.64
N PRO A 53 14.54 17.88 3.88
CA PRO A 53 15.74 18.69 4.06
C PRO A 53 15.50 20.20 3.85
N VAL A 54 14.41 20.62 3.21
CA VAL A 54 14.04 22.03 2.97
C VAL A 54 12.75 22.46 3.69
N SER A 55 11.84 21.55 4.02
CA SER A 55 10.55 21.89 4.64
C SER A 55 10.47 21.58 6.14
N VAL A 56 11.28 20.64 6.65
CA VAL A 56 11.34 20.30 8.07
C VAL A 56 12.58 20.94 8.71
N ASP A 57 12.38 21.76 9.73
CA ASP A 57 13.46 22.58 10.27
C ASP A 57 14.37 21.79 11.23
N LEU A 58 13.80 21.06 12.19
CA LEU A 58 14.54 20.28 13.19
C LEU A 58 13.70 19.13 13.76
N ALA A 59 14.28 18.31 14.63
CA ALA A 59 13.54 17.28 15.35
C ALA A 59 13.57 17.46 16.88
N ALA A 60 12.64 16.81 17.56
CA ALA A 60 12.59 16.74 19.03
C ALA A 60 12.04 15.39 19.51
N PRO A 61 12.31 14.98 20.76
CA PRO A 61 11.81 13.71 21.30
C PRO A 61 10.30 13.55 21.10
N GLY A 62 9.91 12.45 20.46
CA GLY A 62 8.52 12.20 20.06
C GLY A 62 8.07 10.76 20.30
N VAL A 63 8.89 9.92 20.93
CA VAL A 63 8.53 8.54 21.30
C VAL A 63 8.37 8.43 22.81
N ASN A 64 7.27 7.80 23.26
CA ASN A 64 7.01 7.52 24.68
C ASN A 64 7.15 8.76 25.58
N VAL A 65 6.73 9.92 25.09
CA VAL A 65 6.79 11.19 25.82
C VAL A 65 5.76 11.16 26.94
N LYS A 66 6.23 11.28 28.18
CA LYS A 66 5.35 11.35 29.35
C LYS A 66 4.62 12.68 29.39
N THR A 67 3.29 12.66 29.43
CA THR A 67 2.43 13.83 29.35
C THR A 67 1.20 13.68 30.26
N THR A 68 0.45 14.76 30.48
CA THR A 68 -0.80 14.76 31.26
C THR A 68 -1.97 14.23 30.45
N THR A 69 -2.85 13.48 31.11
CA THR A 69 -4.12 12.99 30.54
C THR A 69 -5.31 13.77 31.13
N VAL A 70 -6.48 13.71 30.47
CA VAL A 70 -7.67 14.50 30.82
C VAL A 70 -8.27 14.17 32.19
N ASP A 71 -7.93 13.02 32.76
CA ASP A 71 -8.35 12.52 34.07
C ASP A 71 -7.41 12.95 35.23
N GLY A 72 -6.45 13.84 34.96
CA GLY A 72 -5.48 14.30 35.95
C GLY A 72 -4.34 13.30 36.22
N ALA A 73 -4.24 12.24 35.42
CA ALA A 73 -3.14 11.29 35.47
C ALA A 73 -2.01 11.66 34.48
N TYR A 74 -1.02 10.77 34.40
CA TYR A 74 0.06 10.84 33.42
C TYR A 74 0.03 9.61 32.53
N GLY A 75 0.27 9.81 31.24
CA GLY A 75 0.42 8.76 30.24
C GLY A 75 1.68 8.94 29.41
N ALA A 76 1.98 7.99 28.54
CA ALA A 76 3.01 8.10 27.51
C ALA A 76 2.34 8.15 26.14
N ALA A 77 2.85 9.01 25.26
CA ALA A 77 2.33 9.15 23.91
C ALA A 77 3.47 9.37 22.90
N SER A 78 3.22 9.00 21.65
CA SER A 78 4.18 9.13 20.56
C SER A 78 3.58 9.92 19.40
N GLY A 79 4.39 10.74 18.74
CA GLY A 79 4.00 11.58 17.61
C GLY A 79 4.80 12.87 17.54
N SER A 80 4.98 13.41 16.34
CA SER A 80 5.58 14.74 16.13
C SER A 80 4.79 15.86 16.83
N SER A 81 3.51 15.64 17.15
CA SER A 81 2.71 16.53 18.01
C SER A 81 3.35 16.79 19.38
N PHE A 82 3.98 15.78 19.99
CA PHE A 82 4.65 15.93 21.29
C PHE A 82 6.02 16.60 21.13
N SER A 83 6.73 16.29 20.05
CA SER A 83 7.95 17.00 19.64
C SER A 83 7.69 18.50 19.48
N THR A 84 6.60 18.88 18.83
CA THR A 84 6.16 20.28 18.69
C THR A 84 5.94 20.97 20.04
N ALA A 85 5.33 20.29 21.01
CA ALA A 85 5.12 20.84 22.35
C ALA A 85 6.45 21.11 23.09
N ILE A 86 7.42 20.20 22.95
CA ILE A 86 8.77 20.38 23.52
C ILE A 86 9.46 21.60 22.89
N VAL A 87 9.45 21.72 21.56
CA VAL A 87 10.08 22.87 20.87
C VAL A 87 9.39 24.18 21.24
N SER A 88 8.07 24.17 21.40
CA SER A 88 7.32 25.34 21.89
C SER A 88 7.75 25.75 23.30
N GLY A 89 8.00 24.78 24.19
CA GLY A 89 8.56 25.03 25.52
C GLY A 89 9.96 25.63 25.47
N VAL A 90 10.84 25.15 24.59
CA VAL A 90 12.18 25.73 24.39
C VAL A 90 12.09 27.15 23.83
N ALA A 91 11.20 27.39 22.86
CA ALA A 91 10.93 28.73 22.33
C ALA A 91 10.46 29.69 23.44
N ALA A 92 9.60 29.21 24.35
CA ALA A 92 9.15 29.99 25.50
C ALA A 92 10.30 30.30 26.48
N LEU A 93 11.23 29.37 26.72
CA LEU A 93 12.42 29.61 27.54
C LEU A 93 13.34 30.68 26.92
N ILE A 94 13.58 30.61 25.61
CA ILE A 94 14.35 31.62 24.87
C ILE A 94 13.67 32.98 25.01
N LYS A 95 12.36 33.05 24.77
CA LYS A 95 11.59 34.29 24.89
C LYS A 95 11.60 34.85 26.31
N ALA A 96 11.51 34.00 27.33
CA ALA A 96 11.58 34.41 28.73
C ALA A 96 12.94 35.02 29.08
N LYS A 97 14.05 34.39 28.63
CA LYS A 97 15.39 34.97 28.78
C LYS A 97 15.50 36.31 28.04
N ALA A 98 15.00 36.40 26.81
CA ALA A 98 15.02 37.63 26.02
C ALA A 98 14.34 38.79 26.76
N LEU A 99 13.15 38.54 27.33
CA LEU A 99 12.41 39.51 28.13
C LEU A 99 13.15 39.90 29.41
N ALA A 100 13.72 38.93 30.12
CA ALA A 100 14.46 39.17 31.37
C ALA A 100 15.70 40.06 31.18
N PHE A 101 16.35 39.98 30.01
CA PHE A 101 17.53 40.77 29.68
C PHE A 101 17.26 41.89 28.66
N ASN A 102 15.99 42.20 28.38
CA ASN A 102 15.56 43.22 27.44
C ASN A 102 16.21 43.09 26.04
N THR A 103 16.43 41.86 25.59
CA THR A 103 16.95 41.51 24.27
C THR A 103 15.79 41.49 23.28
N PRO A 104 15.74 42.37 22.27
CA PRO A 104 14.70 42.32 21.25
C PRO A 104 14.87 41.04 20.42
N LEU A 105 13.79 40.27 20.27
CA LEU A 105 13.81 39.01 19.51
C LEU A 105 12.50 38.90 18.72
N SER A 106 12.60 38.92 17.39
CA SER A 106 11.47 38.69 16.49
C SER A 106 11.16 37.20 16.34
N ALA A 107 9.99 36.83 15.81
CA ALA A 107 9.67 35.42 15.58
C ALA A 107 10.67 34.69 14.65
N PRO A 108 11.15 35.29 13.53
CA PRO A 108 12.25 34.75 12.76
C PRO A 108 13.55 34.56 13.56
N ASP A 109 13.90 35.50 14.45
CA ASP A 109 15.08 35.33 15.31
C ASP A 109 14.93 34.13 16.26
N LEU A 110 13.74 33.93 16.85
CA LEU A 110 13.47 32.73 17.66
C LEU A 110 13.68 31.44 16.85
N LYS A 111 13.17 31.40 15.62
CA LYS A 111 13.36 30.25 14.71
C LYS A 111 14.84 29.99 14.45
N ALA A 112 15.60 31.05 14.18
CA ALA A 112 17.02 30.92 13.89
C ALA A 112 17.84 30.46 15.10
N VAL A 113 17.55 30.97 16.31
CA VAL A 113 18.17 30.49 17.56
C VAL A 113 17.92 28.99 17.74
N LEU A 114 16.68 28.53 17.54
CA LEU A 114 16.32 27.11 17.64
C LEU A 114 17.10 26.26 16.62
N GLN A 115 17.15 26.68 15.35
CA GLN A 115 17.89 25.97 14.31
C GLN A 115 19.40 25.92 14.56
N ALA A 116 19.98 27.03 15.03
CA ALA A 116 21.42 27.16 15.24
C ALA A 116 21.94 26.46 16.50
N SER A 117 21.03 26.12 17.41
CA SER A 117 21.37 25.54 18.71
C SER A 117 21.12 24.04 18.81
N VAL A 118 20.62 23.40 17.76
CA VAL A 118 20.38 21.94 17.77
C VAL A 118 21.65 21.16 18.14
N THR A 119 21.46 19.98 18.72
CA THR A 119 22.51 18.96 18.77
C THR A 119 22.51 18.21 17.44
N PRO A 120 23.56 18.29 16.61
CA PRO A 120 23.63 17.52 15.37
C PRO A 120 23.66 16.02 15.65
N VAL A 121 22.98 15.23 14.82
CA VAL A 121 22.98 13.77 14.93
C VAL A 121 23.58 13.15 13.68
N SER A 122 24.55 12.25 13.88
CA SER A 122 25.17 11.51 12.78
C SER A 122 24.14 10.69 12.03
N GLY A 123 24.22 10.66 10.70
CA GLY A 123 23.33 9.89 9.84
C GLY A 123 22.02 10.60 9.44
N GLN A 124 21.70 11.78 10.01
CA GLN A 124 20.43 12.49 9.72
C GLN A 124 20.54 13.65 8.74
N ASN A 125 21.75 13.96 8.25
CA ASN A 125 21.89 15.03 7.27
C ASN A 125 21.18 14.65 5.96
N GLY A 126 20.42 15.59 5.40
CA GLY A 126 19.51 15.32 4.29
C GLY A 126 18.07 14.93 4.69
N LEU A 127 17.77 14.77 5.98
CA LEU A 127 16.39 14.44 6.45
C LEU A 127 15.64 15.65 7.02
N THR A 128 16.35 16.60 7.63
CA THR A 128 15.81 17.90 8.08
C THR A 128 16.85 18.97 7.80
N LYS A 129 16.46 20.26 7.78
CA LYS A 129 17.40 21.37 7.53
C LYS A 129 18.61 21.33 8.44
N THR A 130 18.40 21.11 9.74
CA THR A 130 19.50 21.19 10.71
C THR A 130 20.13 19.85 11.03
N ALA A 131 19.52 18.74 10.59
CA ALA A 131 19.98 17.38 10.89
C ALA A 131 20.21 17.13 12.39
N GLY A 132 19.37 17.74 13.24
CA GLY A 132 19.64 17.81 14.67
C GLY A 132 18.40 17.93 15.53
N ILE A 133 18.60 17.60 16.81
CA ILE A 133 17.56 17.59 17.84
C ILE A 133 17.61 18.90 18.63
N VAL A 134 16.43 19.43 18.99
CA VAL A 134 16.31 20.63 19.83
C VAL A 134 17.16 20.53 21.11
N ASN A 135 17.87 21.60 21.46
CA ASN A 135 18.71 21.65 22.65
C ASN A 135 18.51 22.96 23.41
N ALA A 136 17.75 22.88 24.51
CA ALA A 136 17.40 24.06 25.32
C ALA A 136 18.62 24.76 25.94
N GLN A 137 19.61 23.99 26.40
CA GLN A 137 20.79 24.58 27.04
C GLN A 137 21.64 25.34 26.01
N ALA A 138 21.87 24.74 24.85
CA ALA A 138 22.60 25.39 23.76
C ALA A 138 21.86 26.65 23.29
N ALA A 139 20.54 26.60 23.15
CA ALA A 139 19.73 27.75 22.76
C ALA A 139 19.88 28.93 23.72
N LEU A 140 19.78 28.68 25.02
CA LEU A 140 19.93 29.73 26.04
C LEU A 140 21.34 30.32 26.06
N LYS A 141 22.39 29.51 25.90
CA LYS A 141 23.78 30.00 25.79
C LYS A 141 23.98 30.85 24.54
N LEU A 142 23.35 30.44 23.44
CA LEU A 142 23.53 31.08 22.15
C LEU A 142 22.92 32.49 22.08
N MET A 143 21.90 32.77 22.89
CA MET A 143 21.33 34.11 23.03
C MET A 143 22.33 35.21 23.44
N ASP A 144 23.41 34.82 24.12
CA ASP A 144 24.44 35.78 24.57
C ASP A 144 25.46 36.10 23.45
N LEU A 145 25.41 35.36 22.34
CA LEU A 145 26.35 35.43 21.22
C LEU A 145 25.62 35.26 19.88
N PRO A 146 24.89 36.28 19.40
CA PRO A 146 24.27 36.27 18.07
C PRO A 146 25.28 35.89 16.97
N GLN A 147 24.84 35.11 15.99
CA GLN A 147 25.69 34.59 14.93
C GLN A 147 24.90 34.33 13.64
N PRO A 148 25.55 34.35 12.46
CA PRO A 148 24.95 34.01 11.17
C PRO A 148 24.29 32.64 11.14
N VAL A 149 23.09 32.56 10.57
CA VAL A 149 22.37 31.30 10.37
C VAL A 149 21.89 31.20 8.93
N VAL A 150 22.71 30.59 8.08
CA VAL A 150 22.40 30.31 6.68
C VAL A 150 21.60 29.01 6.59
N SER A 151 20.44 29.09 5.95
CA SER A 151 19.50 27.99 5.78
C SER A 151 19.24 27.75 4.30
N VAL A 152 19.05 26.49 3.92
CA VAL A 152 18.59 26.14 2.56
C VAL A 152 17.07 26.28 2.55
N VAL A 153 16.55 27.10 1.63
CA VAL A 153 15.11 27.37 1.52
C VAL A 153 14.50 26.90 0.21
N ASN A 154 15.32 26.64 -0.81
CA ASN A 154 14.89 26.05 -2.07
C ASN A 154 16.07 25.36 -2.77
N VAL A 155 15.77 24.32 -3.54
CA VAL A 155 16.73 23.62 -4.39
C VAL A 155 16.05 23.35 -5.73
N LEU A 156 16.65 23.83 -6.81
CA LEU A 156 16.22 23.57 -8.18
C LEU A 156 17.39 23.05 -9.00
N TYR A 157 17.09 22.36 -10.09
CA TYR A 157 18.06 22.05 -11.12
C TYR A 157 17.72 22.81 -12.39
N ASP A 158 18.70 23.56 -12.89
CA ASP A 158 18.64 24.28 -14.15
C ASP A 158 19.49 23.53 -15.17
N ASP A 159 18.80 22.83 -16.07
CA ASP A 159 19.31 22.06 -17.19
C ASP A 159 19.11 22.78 -18.52
N THR A 160 18.92 24.11 -18.51
CA THR A 160 18.75 24.90 -19.73
C THR A 160 19.91 24.63 -20.69
N GLY A 161 19.61 24.23 -21.92
CA GLY A 161 20.57 23.85 -22.95
C GLY A 161 21.01 22.39 -22.95
N SER A 162 20.43 21.53 -22.11
CA SER A 162 20.53 20.07 -22.19
C SER A 162 19.68 19.51 -23.35
N ASP A 163 19.79 18.19 -23.58
CA ASP A 163 18.93 17.49 -24.54
C ASP A 163 17.48 17.33 -24.04
N VAL A 164 17.25 17.38 -22.73
CA VAL A 164 15.93 17.32 -22.10
C VAL A 164 15.82 18.33 -20.95
N GLU A 165 15.19 19.49 -21.20
CA GLU A 165 14.97 20.52 -20.16
C GLU A 165 13.74 20.18 -19.28
N ASN A 166 13.93 19.32 -18.28
CA ASN A 166 12.87 18.82 -17.41
C ASN A 166 13.06 19.19 -15.92
N GLY A 167 14.15 19.88 -15.59
CA GLY A 167 14.52 20.30 -14.24
C GLY A 167 15.00 19.14 -13.36
N ARG A 168 15.57 18.08 -13.94
CA ARG A 168 16.09 16.90 -13.21
C ARG A 168 17.48 16.57 -13.67
N LEU A 169 18.26 16.06 -12.74
CA LEU A 169 19.65 15.68 -12.97
C LEU A 169 19.71 14.30 -13.62
N ASP A 170 19.52 14.21 -14.93
CA ASP A 170 19.52 12.94 -15.66
C ASP A 170 20.93 12.53 -16.09
N ALA A 171 21.05 11.36 -16.70
CA ALA A 171 22.33 10.81 -17.12
C ALA A 171 22.92 11.58 -18.31
N LEU A 172 24.24 11.74 -18.33
CA LEU A 172 24.98 12.45 -19.39
C LEU A 172 24.66 13.95 -19.54
N GLU A 173 24.07 14.56 -18.51
CA GLU A 173 23.68 15.97 -18.51
C GLU A 173 24.74 16.87 -17.84
N THR A 174 24.70 18.13 -18.20
CA THR A 174 25.45 19.20 -17.54
C THR A 174 24.51 20.37 -17.28
N GLY A 175 24.52 20.88 -16.06
CA GLY A 175 23.64 21.97 -15.66
C GLY A 175 24.08 22.59 -14.34
N ASN A 176 23.18 23.34 -13.70
CA ASN A 176 23.44 23.98 -12.42
C ASN A 176 22.39 23.60 -11.40
N LEU A 177 22.83 23.15 -10.23
CA LEU A 177 21.98 23.20 -9.04
C LEU A 177 21.88 24.64 -8.57
N ILE A 178 20.66 25.14 -8.42
CA ILE A 178 20.36 26.45 -7.84
C ILE A 178 19.88 26.20 -6.42
N VAL A 179 20.75 26.48 -5.45
CA VAL A 179 20.45 26.36 -4.02
C VAL A 179 20.21 27.75 -3.47
N THR A 180 18.95 28.08 -3.15
CA THR A 180 18.61 29.35 -2.51
C THR A 180 18.93 29.26 -1.03
N LEU A 181 19.85 30.12 -0.59
CA LEU A 181 20.27 30.28 0.79
C LEU A 181 19.60 31.51 1.39
N GLU A 182 19.16 31.44 2.65
CA GLU A 182 18.63 32.58 3.39
C GLU A 182 19.42 32.76 4.70
N ASN A 183 19.87 33.98 5.00
CA ASN A 183 20.49 34.28 6.28
C ASN A 183 19.43 34.68 7.31
N LEU A 184 19.21 33.84 8.31
CA LEU A 184 18.09 33.97 9.25
C LEU A 184 18.42 34.83 10.48
N TRP A 185 19.69 35.05 10.81
CA TRP A 185 20.07 35.69 12.08
C TRP A 185 21.48 36.28 12.06
N ASP A 186 21.67 37.45 12.66
CA ASP A 186 22.85 38.34 12.57
C ASP A 186 23.31 38.66 11.13
N VAL A 187 23.96 39.79 10.94
CA VAL A 187 24.53 40.15 9.63
C VAL A 187 25.71 39.23 9.33
N MET A 188 25.70 38.55 8.18
CA MET A 188 26.84 37.79 7.70
C MET A 188 27.75 38.72 6.91
N THR A 189 28.99 38.92 7.37
CA THR A 189 29.97 39.78 6.69
C THR A 189 30.81 39.03 5.67
N LEU A 190 31.07 37.75 5.93
CA LEU A 190 31.80 36.86 5.03
C LEU A 190 31.26 35.44 5.18
N GLY A 191 31.10 34.73 4.06
CA GLY A 191 30.72 33.33 4.09
C GLY A 191 31.37 32.51 2.98
N SER A 192 31.40 31.20 3.17
CA SER A 192 31.79 30.25 2.13
C SER A 192 31.03 28.94 2.26
N VAL A 193 30.87 28.26 1.14
CA VAL A 193 30.24 26.93 1.05
C VAL A 193 31.20 25.97 0.37
N ALA A 194 31.45 24.85 1.04
CA ALA A 194 32.08 23.67 0.46
C ALA A 194 30.99 22.65 0.14
N VAL A 195 30.93 22.17 -1.10
CA VAL A 195 29.92 21.21 -1.57
C VAL A 195 30.54 19.85 -1.79
N THR A 196 29.93 18.82 -1.23
CA THR A 196 30.25 17.41 -1.50
C THR A 196 29.03 16.67 -2.00
N VAL A 197 29.25 15.63 -2.80
CA VAL A 197 28.20 14.75 -3.32
C VAL A 197 28.59 13.30 -3.03
N ASN A 198 27.64 12.49 -2.57
CA ASN A 198 27.87 11.09 -2.17
C ASN A 198 27.71 10.09 -3.33
N ASN A 199 27.64 10.56 -4.57
CA ASN A 199 27.38 9.73 -5.74
C ASN A 199 28.55 9.88 -6.75
N PRO A 200 29.27 8.79 -7.10
CA PRO A 200 30.41 8.86 -8.00
C PRO A 200 30.03 9.17 -9.46
N LEU A 201 28.75 9.02 -9.82
CA LEU A 201 28.22 9.34 -11.14
C LEU A 201 27.98 10.84 -11.32
N VAL A 202 28.12 11.63 -10.24
CA VAL A 202 27.96 13.09 -10.25
C VAL A 202 29.30 13.75 -9.99
N GLN A 203 29.72 14.58 -10.94
CA GLN A 203 30.92 15.38 -10.86
C GLN A 203 30.56 16.83 -10.53
N LEU A 204 31.36 17.43 -9.66
CA LEU A 204 31.28 18.84 -9.29
C LEU A 204 32.52 19.56 -9.86
N PRO A 205 32.41 20.24 -11.02
CA PRO A 205 33.49 21.04 -11.58
C PRO A 205 34.01 22.12 -10.63
N ALA A 206 33.13 22.67 -9.79
CA ALA A 206 33.46 23.58 -8.70
C ALA A 206 32.84 23.10 -7.39
N ARG A 207 33.62 23.14 -6.31
CA ARG A 207 33.20 22.63 -4.98
C ARG A 207 33.30 23.67 -3.86
N PHE A 208 33.93 24.82 -4.12
CA PHE A 208 34.14 25.87 -3.13
C PHE A 208 33.61 27.18 -3.68
N PHE A 209 32.75 27.82 -2.91
CA PHE A 209 32.05 29.03 -3.30
C PHE A 209 32.15 30.07 -2.19
N ASN A 210 32.40 31.32 -2.57
CA ASN A 210 32.31 32.45 -1.64
C ASN A 210 30.87 32.96 -1.64
N LEU A 211 30.35 33.24 -0.45
CA LEU A 211 29.07 33.92 -0.28
C LEU A 211 29.31 35.42 -0.10
N PRO A 212 28.44 36.28 -0.65
CA PRO A 212 28.51 37.71 -0.37
C PRO A 212 28.17 37.99 1.10
N SER A 213 28.37 39.23 1.54
CA SER A 213 27.73 39.72 2.76
C SER A 213 26.21 39.59 2.62
N MET A 214 25.52 39.13 3.67
CA MET A 214 24.07 38.96 3.67
C MET A 214 23.45 39.58 4.92
N GLN A 215 22.45 40.45 4.72
CA GLN A 215 21.60 40.95 5.80
C GLN A 215 20.67 39.86 6.34
N VAL A 216 20.04 40.12 7.49
CA VAL A 216 19.02 39.22 8.04
C VAL A 216 17.79 39.20 7.11
N GLY A 217 17.35 38.01 6.72
CA GLY A 217 16.29 37.76 5.75
C GLY A 217 16.74 37.85 4.28
N GLU A 218 17.99 38.20 3.99
CA GLU A 218 18.50 38.25 2.62
C GLU A 218 18.67 36.84 2.05
N ARG A 219 18.34 36.69 0.76
CA ARG A 219 18.48 35.45 0.01
C ARG A 219 19.57 35.55 -1.04
N PHE A 220 20.25 34.43 -1.27
CA PHE A 220 21.28 34.29 -2.29
C PHE A 220 21.15 32.95 -3.02
N ASP A 221 21.09 32.99 -4.35
CA ASP A 221 21.05 31.80 -5.18
C ASP A 221 22.47 31.32 -5.48
N LEU A 222 22.89 30.27 -4.79
CA LEU A 222 24.15 29.59 -5.05
C LEU A 222 24.00 28.67 -6.26
N ARG A 223 24.72 28.98 -7.34
CA ARG A 223 24.79 28.13 -8.54
C ARG A 223 25.97 27.18 -8.47
N ILE A 224 25.68 25.88 -8.41
CA ILE A 224 26.67 24.81 -8.34
C ILE A 224 26.63 24.05 -9.67
N PRO A 225 27.67 24.17 -10.51
CA PRO A 225 27.73 23.39 -11.73
C PRO A 225 27.84 21.91 -11.38
N VAL A 226 27.09 21.09 -12.10
CA VAL A 226 27.08 19.64 -11.95
C VAL A 226 27.13 18.98 -13.33
N GLN A 227 27.80 17.84 -13.39
CA GLN A 227 27.86 17.00 -14.58
C GLN A 227 27.63 15.56 -14.17
N THR A 228 26.78 14.85 -14.90
CA THR A 228 26.53 13.42 -14.68
C THR A 228 27.25 12.57 -15.71
N THR A 229 27.61 11.34 -15.31
CA THR A 229 28.02 10.29 -16.23
C THR A 229 26.82 9.46 -16.68
N GLU A 230 27.03 8.52 -17.59
CA GLU A 230 25.99 7.59 -18.01
C GLU A 230 25.51 6.73 -16.83
N PHE A 231 24.20 6.64 -16.65
CA PHE A 231 23.53 5.66 -15.79
C PHE A 231 22.11 5.42 -16.29
N SER A 232 21.59 4.22 -16.09
CA SER A 232 20.21 3.83 -16.48
C SER A 232 19.34 3.49 -15.28
N GLN A 233 19.92 3.50 -14.09
CA GLN A 233 19.29 3.06 -12.85
C GLN A 233 18.89 4.27 -12.00
N HIS A 234 17.80 4.13 -11.23
CA HIS A 234 17.42 5.11 -10.20
C HIS A 234 18.61 5.50 -9.32
N GLN A 235 18.76 6.81 -9.09
CA GLN A 235 19.80 7.38 -8.25
C GLN A 235 19.18 8.24 -7.15
N ARG A 236 19.70 8.06 -5.94
CA ARG A 236 19.55 8.98 -4.81
C ARG A 236 20.86 9.72 -4.64
N ILE A 237 20.83 11.03 -4.89
CA ILE A 237 22.02 11.86 -4.98
C ILE A 237 21.96 12.86 -3.85
N ARG A 238 22.78 12.63 -2.82
CA ARG A 238 22.86 13.51 -1.66
C ARG A 238 24.01 14.50 -1.82
N PHE A 239 23.67 15.76 -1.57
CA PHE A 239 24.59 16.87 -1.49
C PHE A 239 24.71 17.31 -0.04
N ASP A 240 25.95 17.47 0.42
CA ASP A 240 26.25 18.09 1.72
C ASP A 240 26.94 19.44 1.50
N LEU A 241 26.51 20.45 2.24
CA LEU A 241 26.97 21.82 2.17
C LEU A 241 27.63 22.17 3.50
N GLY A 242 28.96 22.24 3.51
CA GLY A 242 29.73 22.78 4.62
C GLY A 242 29.76 24.30 4.55
N ILE A 243 29.00 24.96 5.43
CA ILE A 243 28.86 26.41 5.46
C ILE A 243 29.77 26.96 6.54
N ASN A 244 30.64 27.90 6.16
CA ASN A 244 31.35 28.76 7.10
C ASN A 244 30.78 30.17 6.98
N ALA A 245 30.39 30.78 8.09
CA ALA A 245 29.84 32.13 8.10
C ALA A 245 30.46 32.94 9.23
N THR A 246 30.81 34.19 8.96
CA THR A 246 31.38 35.13 9.93
C THR A 246 30.44 36.30 10.10
N GLY A 247 29.94 36.45 11.32
CA GLY A 247 29.07 37.56 11.71
C GLY A 247 29.83 38.73 12.31
N THR A 248 29.10 39.59 13.00
CA THR A 248 29.67 40.78 13.64
C THR A 248 30.54 40.46 14.85
N GLY A 249 30.30 39.33 15.52
CA GLY A 249 31.05 38.92 16.73
C GLY A 249 31.59 37.49 16.74
N LYS A 250 31.23 36.64 15.77
CA LYS A 250 31.56 35.21 15.81
C LYS A 250 31.60 34.57 14.42
N SER A 251 32.55 33.66 14.21
CA SER A 251 32.57 32.73 13.07
C SER A 251 31.98 31.38 13.46
N VAL A 252 31.21 30.79 12.55
CA VAL A 252 30.50 29.52 12.73
C VAL A 252 30.73 28.61 11.54
N SER A 253 30.68 27.31 11.80
CA SER A 253 30.75 26.27 10.78
C SER A 253 29.72 25.19 11.08
N TYR A 254 28.93 24.80 10.08
CA TYR A 254 27.93 23.73 10.20
C TYR A 254 27.61 23.14 8.82
N GLN A 255 26.92 21.99 8.84
CA GLN A 255 26.51 21.27 7.63
C GLN A 255 25.02 21.49 7.35
N ARG A 256 24.68 21.53 6.07
CA ARG A 256 23.32 21.32 5.54
C ARG A 256 23.39 20.19 4.53
N GLY A 257 22.25 19.61 4.18
CA GLY A 257 22.23 18.60 3.14
C GLY A 257 20.83 18.41 2.59
N PHE A 258 20.77 17.96 1.35
CA PHE A 258 19.55 17.60 0.66
C PHE A 258 19.82 16.44 -0.28
N GLU A 259 18.75 15.75 -0.68
CA GLU A 259 18.82 14.62 -1.60
C GLU A 259 17.93 14.91 -2.82
N LEU A 260 18.44 14.57 -4.00
CA LEU A 260 17.69 14.57 -5.24
C LEU A 260 17.53 13.13 -5.74
N GLN A 261 16.35 12.83 -6.28
CA GLN A 261 16.05 11.54 -6.90
C GLN A 261 15.84 11.70 -8.40
N THR A 262 16.47 10.82 -9.18
CA THR A 262 16.32 10.72 -10.63
C THR A 262 16.26 9.25 -11.08
N GLY A 263 15.64 8.99 -12.23
CA GLY A 263 15.52 7.67 -12.84
C GLY A 263 14.96 7.75 -14.26
N LEU A 264 15.74 8.29 -15.20
CA LEU A 264 15.34 8.34 -16.60
C LEU A 264 15.27 6.92 -17.20
N LEU A 265 14.12 6.58 -17.79
CA LEU A 265 13.90 5.30 -18.48
C LEU A 265 13.98 5.48 -19.99
N SER A 266 14.87 4.72 -20.62
CA SER A 266 14.99 4.63 -22.08
C SER A 266 13.95 3.69 -22.69
N ASN A 267 13.60 3.94 -23.96
CA ASN A 267 12.60 3.13 -24.67
C ASN A 267 13.02 1.65 -24.72
N ASN A 268 12.15 0.77 -24.23
CA ASN A 268 12.30 -0.68 -24.30
C ASN A 268 13.62 -1.20 -23.69
N VAL A 269 14.16 -0.48 -22.70
CA VAL A 269 15.31 -0.92 -21.91
C VAL A 269 14.83 -1.29 -20.51
N ALA A 270 14.95 -2.57 -20.17
CA ALA A 270 14.66 -3.04 -18.82
C ALA A 270 15.82 -2.71 -17.88
N ILE A 271 15.49 -2.23 -16.69
CA ILE A 271 16.42 -2.01 -15.59
C ILE A 271 16.11 -2.97 -14.46
N SER A 272 17.11 -3.26 -13.62
CA SER A 272 16.92 -4.03 -12.38
C SER A 272 17.35 -3.18 -11.20
N GLN A 273 16.53 -3.16 -10.15
CA GLN A 273 16.74 -2.34 -8.96
C GLN A 273 16.29 -3.07 -7.70
N GLN A 274 16.66 -2.51 -6.54
CA GLN A 274 16.25 -3.01 -5.23
C GLN A 274 15.76 -1.85 -4.37
N ILE A 275 14.58 -2.01 -3.77
CA ILE A 275 13.98 -1.05 -2.84
C ILE A 275 14.13 -1.55 -1.39
N GLN A 276 13.98 -0.65 -0.41
CA GLN A 276 14.20 -0.90 1.02
C GLN A 276 15.64 -1.30 1.36
N GLN A 277 16.61 -0.56 0.82
CA GLN A 277 18.01 -0.66 1.26
C GLN A 277 18.28 0.19 2.52
N THR A 278 17.43 1.18 2.79
CA THR A 278 17.47 2.03 3.98
C THR A 278 16.04 2.31 4.49
N ASN A 279 15.91 2.90 5.68
CA ASN A 279 14.61 3.23 6.28
C ASN A 279 13.85 4.38 5.58
N GLN A 280 14.41 5.01 4.54
CA GLN A 280 13.75 6.05 3.74
C GLN A 280 13.81 5.70 2.26
N ASP A 281 13.80 4.40 1.95
CA ASP A 281 13.95 3.83 0.61
C ASP A 281 12.69 3.06 0.21
N ASP A 282 11.53 3.66 0.45
CA ASP A 282 10.22 2.99 0.37
C ASP A 282 9.58 3.08 -1.01
N TYR A 283 10.03 4.06 -1.80
CA TYR A 283 9.63 4.30 -3.17
C TYR A 283 10.84 4.78 -4.00
N HIS A 284 10.87 4.43 -5.27
CA HIS A 284 11.79 4.99 -6.26
C HIS A 284 11.00 5.75 -7.31
N TYR A 285 11.43 6.97 -7.60
CA TYR A 285 10.92 7.73 -8.74
C TYR A 285 11.69 7.47 -10.02
N TYR A 286 10.93 7.41 -11.11
CA TYR A 286 11.39 7.33 -12.47
C TYR A 286 10.62 8.29 -13.35
N HIS A 287 11.13 8.53 -14.55
CA HIS A 287 10.43 9.29 -15.56
C HIS A 287 10.80 8.89 -16.97
N VAL A 288 9.91 9.27 -17.89
CA VAL A 288 10.08 9.09 -19.33
C VAL A 288 9.73 10.41 -20.01
N GLN A 289 10.65 10.90 -20.84
CA GLN A 289 10.36 11.92 -21.83
C GLN A 289 9.78 11.22 -23.06
N VAL A 290 8.45 11.26 -23.22
CA VAL A 290 7.81 10.60 -24.37
C VAL A 290 8.08 11.43 -25.63
N PRO A 291 8.69 10.87 -26.69
CA PRO A 291 8.92 11.62 -27.92
C PRO A 291 7.62 11.89 -28.66
N ALA A 292 7.57 13.01 -29.40
CA ALA A 292 6.49 13.27 -30.34
C ALA A 292 6.33 12.10 -31.33
N ASN A 293 5.08 11.84 -31.73
CA ASN A 293 4.61 10.74 -32.58
C ASN A 293 4.65 9.35 -31.96
N ARG A 294 4.86 9.25 -30.64
CA ARG A 294 4.64 8.02 -29.88
C ARG A 294 3.30 8.14 -29.18
N GLU A 295 2.33 7.31 -29.59
CA GLU A 295 0.94 7.39 -29.14
C GLU A 295 0.60 6.38 -28.04
N ARG A 296 1.44 5.36 -27.89
CA ARG A 296 1.29 4.28 -26.92
C ARG A 296 2.45 4.32 -25.97
N VAL A 297 2.16 4.23 -24.69
CA VAL A 297 3.18 4.04 -23.68
C VAL A 297 2.73 2.94 -22.73
N ALA A 298 3.69 2.08 -22.37
CA ALA A 298 3.52 1.02 -21.40
C ALA A 298 4.64 1.09 -20.37
N VAL A 299 4.28 0.92 -19.11
CA VAL A 299 5.25 0.75 -18.01
C VAL A 299 5.00 -0.61 -17.40
N GLU A 300 6.06 -1.41 -17.32
CA GLU A 300 6.04 -2.80 -16.90
C GLU A 300 6.95 -2.97 -15.68
N LEU A 301 6.38 -3.44 -14.58
CA LEU A 301 7.08 -3.76 -13.34
C LEU A 301 7.02 -5.27 -13.12
N GLU A 302 8.15 -5.89 -12.78
CA GLU A 302 8.27 -7.30 -12.44
C GLU A 302 8.96 -7.45 -11.08
N TYR A 303 8.46 -8.35 -10.24
CA TYR A 303 8.98 -8.65 -8.90
C TYR A 303 8.61 -10.08 -8.48
N ALA A 304 9.26 -10.59 -7.43
CA ALA A 304 9.04 -11.96 -6.97
C ALA A 304 7.67 -12.14 -6.31
N THR A 305 6.92 -13.19 -6.69
CA THR A 305 5.59 -13.49 -6.15
C THR A 305 5.58 -14.27 -4.84
N SER A 306 6.72 -14.84 -4.43
CA SER A 306 6.88 -15.53 -3.14
C SER A 306 6.84 -14.58 -1.94
N ASP A 307 6.70 -13.30 -2.21
CA ASP A 307 6.78 -12.22 -1.27
C ASP A 307 5.46 -12.02 -0.53
N THR A 308 5.51 -11.95 0.80
CA THR A 308 4.33 -11.72 1.64
C THR A 308 3.81 -10.29 1.52
N ARG A 309 4.64 -9.35 1.04
CA ARG A 309 4.27 -7.97 0.69
C ARG A 309 4.50 -7.69 -0.78
N ASP A 310 3.49 -7.07 -1.36
CA ASP A 310 3.38 -6.77 -2.77
C ASP A 310 4.16 -5.48 -3.13
N MET A 311 4.59 -5.34 -4.38
CA MET A 311 5.11 -4.08 -4.91
C MET A 311 4.03 -3.41 -5.75
N GLY A 312 4.05 -2.08 -5.82
CA GLY A 312 3.08 -1.33 -6.61
C GLY A 312 3.71 -0.35 -7.59
N LEU A 313 2.97 -0.07 -8.65
CA LEU A 313 3.32 0.85 -9.71
C LEU A 313 2.26 1.96 -9.81
N LEU A 314 2.71 3.21 -9.71
CA LEU A 314 1.91 4.40 -9.97
C LEU A 314 2.52 5.19 -11.13
N ALA A 315 1.68 5.85 -11.93
CA ALA A 315 2.13 6.78 -12.95
C ALA A 315 1.21 8.01 -13.06
N MET A 316 1.81 9.16 -13.37
CA MET A 316 1.13 10.45 -13.46
C MET A 316 1.85 11.36 -14.45
N PHE A 317 1.10 12.12 -15.26
CA PHE A 317 1.70 13.11 -16.16
C PHE A 317 2.01 14.41 -15.44
N ASP A 318 3.11 15.05 -15.83
CA ASP A 318 3.59 16.38 -15.41
C ASP A 318 3.98 16.50 -13.92
N GLN A 319 3.25 15.86 -13.01
CA GLN A 319 3.50 15.80 -11.57
C GLN A 319 3.99 14.41 -11.16
N ARG A 320 4.77 14.35 -10.07
CA ARG A 320 5.16 13.06 -9.46
C ARG A 320 3.92 12.42 -8.81
N PRO A 321 3.71 11.09 -8.97
CA PRO A 321 2.75 10.36 -8.16
C PRO A 321 3.04 10.57 -6.68
N GLN A 322 2.02 10.58 -5.84
CA GLN A 322 2.18 10.76 -4.39
C GLN A 322 1.68 9.52 -3.65
N ILE A 323 2.35 9.17 -2.56
CA ILE A 323 1.94 8.10 -1.65
C ILE A 323 2.04 8.56 -0.20
N TYR A 324 1.08 8.15 0.63
CA TYR A 324 1.00 8.47 2.05
C TYR A 324 0.85 7.17 2.83
N PHE A 325 1.82 6.85 3.67
CA PHE A 325 1.82 5.64 4.48
C PHE A 325 1.16 5.94 5.82
N ALA A 326 -0.12 5.59 5.96
CA ALA A 326 -0.87 5.80 7.20
C ALA A 326 -1.97 4.76 7.33
N ALA A 327 -1.99 4.07 8.48
CA ALA A 327 -3.03 3.11 8.83
C ALA A 327 -4.34 3.82 9.20
N PHE A 328 -5.09 4.29 8.20
CA PHE A 328 -6.45 4.81 8.37
C PHE A 328 -7.46 3.78 7.83
N ASN A 329 -8.54 3.49 8.56
CA ASN A 329 -9.66 2.66 8.09
C ASN A 329 -9.27 1.29 7.49
N GLY A 330 -8.21 0.65 8.01
CA GLY A 330 -7.75 -0.67 7.56
C GLY A 330 -7.00 -0.68 6.22
N ARG A 331 -6.68 0.50 5.65
CA ARG A 331 -5.73 0.63 4.53
C ARG A 331 -4.40 1.15 5.06
N PRO A 332 -3.27 0.50 4.73
CA PRO A 332 -1.98 0.95 5.22
C PRO A 332 -1.43 2.19 4.49
N TYR A 333 -2.02 2.58 3.34
CA TYR A 333 -1.61 3.75 2.57
C TYR A 333 -2.70 4.29 1.62
N TRP A 334 -2.48 5.51 1.12
CA TRP A 334 -3.28 6.22 0.10
C TRP A 334 -2.34 6.79 -0.96
N TYR A 335 -2.86 7.10 -2.15
CA TYR A 335 -2.05 7.67 -3.23
C TYR A 335 -2.84 8.64 -4.10
N SER A 336 -2.09 9.48 -4.82
CA SER A 336 -2.57 10.32 -5.92
C SER A 336 -1.77 9.96 -7.17
N ALA A 337 -2.46 9.43 -8.18
CA ALA A 337 -1.89 9.06 -9.47
C ALA A 337 -3.00 8.99 -10.53
N ASP A 338 -2.65 9.20 -11.80
CA ASP A 338 -3.59 9.04 -12.91
C ASP A 338 -3.83 7.56 -13.24
N TYR A 339 -2.78 6.76 -13.06
CA TYR A 339 -2.78 5.34 -13.38
C TYR A 339 -2.15 4.51 -12.26
N ARG A 340 -2.70 3.30 -12.06
CA ARG A 340 -2.19 2.33 -11.09
C ARG A 340 -2.30 0.90 -11.63
N SER A 341 -1.41 0.03 -11.17
CA SER A 341 -1.60 -1.41 -11.21
C SER A 341 -1.73 -1.92 -9.77
N ASP A 342 -2.55 -2.96 -9.57
CA ASP A 342 -2.75 -3.64 -8.28
C ASP A 342 -2.68 -5.17 -8.46
N ALA A 343 -1.91 -5.61 -9.46
CA ALA A 343 -1.87 -6.99 -9.87
C ALA A 343 -0.92 -7.78 -8.96
N LYS A 344 -1.48 -8.61 -8.07
CA LYS A 344 -0.75 -9.51 -7.16
C LYS A 344 -0.16 -10.73 -7.86
N THR A 345 0.48 -10.51 -9.00
CA THR A 345 0.97 -11.57 -9.90
C THR A 345 2.48 -11.53 -10.10
N GLY A 346 3.20 -10.63 -9.41
CA GLY A 346 4.64 -10.42 -9.62
C GLY A 346 4.95 -9.71 -10.93
N PHE A 347 3.91 -9.22 -11.59
CA PHE A 347 3.98 -8.46 -12.82
C PHE A 347 2.84 -7.47 -12.83
N GLU A 348 3.20 -6.20 -12.98
CA GLU A 348 2.30 -5.07 -13.08
C GLU A 348 2.54 -4.35 -14.40
N ARG A 349 1.46 -3.92 -15.05
CA ARG A 349 1.54 -3.16 -16.30
C ARG A 349 0.52 -2.06 -16.33
N ILE A 350 0.98 -0.86 -16.66
CA ILE A 350 0.14 0.30 -16.94
C ILE A 350 0.29 0.62 -18.43
N ASN A 351 -0.83 0.75 -19.15
CA ASN A 351 -0.85 1.20 -20.54
C ASN A 351 -1.65 2.50 -20.63
N PHE A 352 -1.17 3.47 -21.40
CA PHE A 352 -1.90 4.71 -21.66
C PHE A 352 -1.60 5.25 -23.07
N ARG A 353 -2.33 6.28 -23.45
CA ARG A 353 -2.20 6.96 -24.74
C ARG A 353 -1.75 8.40 -24.56
N THR A 354 -0.95 8.87 -25.49
CA THR A 354 -0.45 10.24 -25.59
C THR A 354 -0.93 10.84 -26.91
N ALA A 355 -1.05 12.16 -26.98
CA ALA A 355 -1.40 12.83 -28.23
C ALA A 355 -0.20 12.80 -29.19
N VAL A 356 -0.46 12.57 -30.48
CA VAL A 356 0.57 12.39 -31.52
C VAL A 356 1.60 13.53 -31.55
N ASN A 357 1.16 14.77 -31.38
CA ASN A 357 2.03 15.95 -31.46
C ASN A 357 2.45 16.49 -30.08
N SER A 358 2.40 15.66 -29.04
CA SER A 358 2.82 16.04 -27.69
C SER A 358 4.07 15.27 -27.26
N SER A 359 4.90 15.90 -26.43
CA SER A 359 6.05 15.27 -25.78
C SER A 359 5.91 15.37 -24.26
N PRO A 360 4.92 14.67 -23.66
CA PRO A 360 4.64 14.80 -22.24
C PRO A 360 5.70 14.09 -21.39
N ASN A 361 5.83 14.56 -20.15
CA ASN A 361 6.68 13.96 -19.13
C ASN A 361 5.84 13.04 -18.27
N LEU A 362 6.10 11.74 -18.38
CA LEU A 362 5.49 10.75 -17.51
C LEU A 362 6.36 10.52 -16.29
N ASN A 363 5.78 10.65 -15.11
CA ASN A 363 6.40 10.31 -13.85
C ASN A 363 5.88 8.98 -13.34
N ILE A 364 6.78 8.14 -12.85
CA ILE A 364 6.51 6.79 -12.41
C ILE A 364 7.02 6.64 -10.98
N MET A 365 6.27 5.96 -10.14
CA MET A 365 6.70 5.56 -8.81
C MET A 365 6.56 4.04 -8.69
N VAL A 366 7.66 3.39 -8.32
CA VAL A 366 7.65 2.01 -7.83
C VAL A 366 7.74 2.08 -6.31
N PHE A 367 6.84 1.42 -5.59
CA PHE A 367 6.81 1.48 -4.13
C PHE A 367 6.61 0.11 -3.50
N ASN A 368 7.12 -0.06 -2.29
CA ASN A 368 6.91 -1.26 -1.49
C ASN A 368 5.64 -1.09 -0.65
N GLN A 369 4.73 -2.08 -0.68
CA GLN A 369 3.52 -2.01 0.14
C GLN A 369 3.84 -2.42 1.59
N PRO A 370 3.59 -1.56 2.59
CA PRO A 370 3.78 -1.94 3.98
C PRO A 370 2.72 -2.94 4.46
N ALA A 371 3.01 -3.65 5.54
CA ALA A 371 2.03 -4.52 6.19
C ALA A 371 0.78 -3.75 6.63
N ALA A 372 -0.38 -4.41 6.63
CA ALA A 372 -1.64 -3.87 7.15
C ALA A 372 -1.68 -3.73 8.69
N SER A 373 -0.53 -3.52 9.35
CA SER A 373 -0.39 -3.34 10.80
C SER A 373 -0.18 -1.88 11.18
N ALA A 374 -0.38 -1.55 12.46
CA ALA A 374 -0.22 -0.20 12.99
C ALA A 374 1.23 0.34 12.98
N SER A 375 2.20 -0.44 12.49
CA SER A 375 3.63 -0.16 12.65
C SER A 375 4.39 0.06 11.33
N LEU A 376 3.72 0.41 10.21
CA LEU A 376 4.32 0.67 8.88
C LEU A 376 5.58 -0.15 8.58
N ALA A 377 5.50 -1.48 8.74
CA ALA A 377 6.65 -2.32 8.49
C ALA A 377 6.75 -2.56 6.98
N PHE A 378 7.92 -2.26 6.41
CA PHE A 378 8.27 -2.59 5.02
C PHE A 378 9.16 -3.83 4.96
N GLU A 379 9.06 -4.59 3.87
CA GLU A 379 9.93 -5.75 3.68
C GLU A 379 11.25 -5.29 3.06
N SER A 380 12.37 -5.58 3.71
CA SER A 380 13.70 -5.18 3.27
C SER A 380 14.13 -5.87 1.96
N ASN A 381 14.98 -5.19 1.19
CA ASN A 381 15.70 -5.77 0.04
C ASN A 381 14.80 -6.41 -1.02
N LYS A 382 13.89 -5.63 -1.59
CA LYS A 382 12.92 -6.09 -2.60
C LYS A 382 13.44 -5.84 -4.02
N PRO A 383 13.90 -6.88 -4.74
CA PRO A 383 14.34 -6.72 -6.11
C PRO A 383 13.16 -6.60 -7.07
N TYR A 384 13.31 -5.75 -8.07
CA TYR A 384 12.36 -5.61 -9.16
C TYR A 384 13.05 -5.29 -10.48
N LYS A 385 12.33 -5.51 -11.57
CA LYS A 385 12.67 -5.00 -12.89
C LYS A 385 11.62 -4.01 -13.36
N LEU A 386 12.07 -2.95 -14.00
CA LEU A 386 11.18 -1.91 -14.54
C LEU A 386 11.56 -1.67 -15.99
N LYS A 387 10.55 -1.52 -16.86
CA LYS A 387 10.73 -1.17 -18.26
C LYS A 387 9.64 -0.19 -18.69
N ALA A 388 10.03 0.83 -19.44
CA ALA A 388 9.09 1.68 -20.16
C ALA A 388 9.21 1.43 -21.66
N CYS A 389 8.09 1.34 -22.35
CA CYS A 389 8.03 1.24 -23.79
C CYS A 389 7.12 2.32 -24.35
N PHE A 390 7.52 2.94 -25.45
CA PHE A 390 6.70 3.87 -26.19
C PHE A 390 6.80 3.63 -27.68
N TYR A 391 5.65 3.50 -28.32
CA TYR A 391 5.51 3.04 -29.70
C TYR A 391 4.30 3.70 -30.38
N SER A 392 4.19 3.54 -31.69
CA SER A 392 3.01 3.92 -32.48
C SER A 392 2.28 2.67 -32.97
N ASP A 393 0.96 2.78 -33.15
CA ASP A 393 0.18 1.73 -33.80
C ASP A 393 0.66 1.51 -35.25
N SER A 394 1.19 2.56 -35.90
CA SER A 394 1.79 2.51 -37.24
C SER A 394 3.20 1.95 -37.29
N ASP A 395 3.83 1.67 -36.15
CA ASP A 395 5.14 1.01 -36.14
C ASP A 395 4.99 -0.36 -36.81
N GLY A 396 5.95 -0.73 -37.66
CA GLY A 396 5.94 -1.99 -38.42
C GLY A 396 6.09 -3.27 -37.59
N ASN A 397 5.84 -3.20 -36.28
CA ASN A 397 5.74 -4.32 -35.35
C ASN A 397 4.26 -4.69 -35.18
N ASN A 398 3.86 -5.94 -35.38
CA ASN A 398 2.50 -6.41 -35.25
C ASN A 398 2.32 -7.09 -33.88
N PRO A 399 1.16 -6.91 -33.21
CA PRO A 399 0.94 -7.54 -31.94
C PRO A 399 0.96 -9.08 -32.07
N PRO A 400 1.35 -9.81 -31.00
CA PRO A 400 1.29 -11.27 -30.97
C PRO A 400 -0.07 -11.84 -31.32
N ARG A 401 -0.09 -13.05 -31.86
CA ARG A 401 -1.30 -13.89 -31.86
C ARG A 401 -1.32 -14.72 -30.59
N VAL A 402 -2.45 -14.72 -29.89
CA VAL A 402 -2.62 -15.44 -28.62
C VAL A 402 -3.92 -16.24 -28.67
N ASN A 403 -3.88 -17.45 -28.13
CA ASN A 403 -5.02 -18.33 -27.96
C ASN A 403 -4.94 -18.95 -26.56
N ALA A 404 -5.85 -18.59 -25.67
CA ALA A 404 -5.95 -19.12 -24.30
C ALA A 404 -6.60 -20.52 -24.26
N GLY A 405 -6.96 -21.07 -25.41
CA GLY A 405 -7.67 -22.33 -25.53
C GLY A 405 -9.18 -22.12 -25.58
N ARG A 406 -9.92 -23.24 -25.64
CA ARG A 406 -11.38 -23.21 -25.75
C ARG A 406 -12.02 -23.16 -24.38
N ASP A 407 -13.20 -22.54 -24.31
CA ASP A 407 -14.07 -22.65 -23.15
C ASP A 407 -14.32 -24.12 -22.81
N ILE A 408 -14.23 -24.44 -21.53
CA ILE A 408 -14.44 -25.80 -21.03
C ILE A 408 -15.47 -25.81 -19.92
N THR A 409 -16.07 -26.98 -19.73
CA THR A 409 -16.95 -27.27 -18.61
C THR A 409 -16.39 -28.46 -17.86
N VAL A 410 -16.13 -28.27 -16.59
CA VAL A 410 -15.56 -29.28 -15.67
C VAL A 410 -16.48 -29.42 -14.48
N ASN A 411 -16.17 -30.34 -13.59
CA ASN A 411 -16.94 -30.56 -12.38
C ASN A 411 -16.18 -30.06 -11.14
N GLU A 412 -16.90 -29.76 -10.07
CA GLU A 412 -16.30 -29.38 -8.79
C GLU A 412 -15.37 -30.49 -8.27
N GLY A 413 -14.18 -30.11 -7.82
CA GLY A 413 -13.10 -31.03 -7.42
C GLY A 413 -12.21 -31.49 -8.57
N ASP A 414 -12.57 -31.21 -9.83
CA ASP A 414 -11.69 -31.52 -10.96
C ASP A 414 -10.41 -30.68 -10.91
N VAL A 415 -9.30 -31.30 -11.29
CA VAL A 415 -8.06 -30.58 -11.57
C VAL A 415 -8.07 -30.13 -13.01
N VAL A 416 -8.08 -28.81 -13.21
CA VAL A 416 -8.16 -28.16 -14.51
C VAL A 416 -6.77 -27.80 -14.98
N ILE A 417 -6.46 -28.11 -16.24
CA ILE A 417 -5.25 -27.65 -16.92
C ILE A 417 -5.69 -26.85 -18.14
N LEU A 418 -5.35 -25.56 -18.18
CA LEU A 418 -5.53 -24.73 -19.37
C LEU A 418 -4.19 -24.63 -20.08
N SER A 419 -4.21 -24.80 -21.40
CA SER A 419 -3.03 -24.70 -22.26
C SER A 419 -3.31 -23.68 -23.34
N GLY A 420 -2.44 -22.69 -23.43
CA GLY A 420 -2.53 -21.65 -24.45
C GLY A 420 -1.32 -21.65 -25.36
N GLU A 421 -1.49 -20.99 -26.49
CA GLU A 421 -0.51 -20.85 -27.55
C GLU A 421 -0.36 -19.38 -27.90
N PHE A 422 0.85 -19.02 -28.31
CA PHE A 422 1.14 -17.69 -28.81
C PHE A 422 2.28 -17.73 -29.81
N THR A 423 2.21 -16.81 -30.77
CA THR A 423 3.23 -16.59 -31.79
C THR A 423 3.34 -15.11 -32.11
N ASP A 424 4.48 -14.73 -32.65
CA ASP A 424 4.75 -13.39 -33.16
C ASP A 424 5.22 -13.53 -34.62
N SER A 425 4.68 -12.70 -35.51
CA SER A 425 4.93 -12.79 -36.94
C SER A 425 6.19 -12.05 -37.40
N ASP A 426 6.63 -11.07 -36.63
CA ASP A 426 7.66 -10.10 -36.99
C ASP A 426 8.62 -9.80 -35.85
N GLY A 427 8.41 -10.44 -34.70
CA GLY A 427 9.31 -10.40 -33.57
C GLY A 427 9.40 -11.72 -32.81
N LYS A 428 9.66 -11.59 -31.52
CA LYS A 428 9.69 -12.66 -30.53
C LYS A 428 8.78 -12.28 -29.39
N ILE A 429 8.11 -13.28 -28.83
CA ILE A 429 7.42 -13.14 -27.56
C ILE A 429 8.47 -12.93 -26.47
N GLU A 430 8.44 -11.75 -25.86
CA GLU A 430 9.32 -11.37 -24.76
C GLU A 430 8.76 -11.86 -23.43
N ARG A 431 7.43 -11.81 -23.27
CA ARG A 431 6.75 -12.22 -22.05
C ARG A 431 5.38 -12.80 -22.35
N SER A 432 4.97 -13.76 -21.55
CA SER A 432 3.57 -14.19 -21.47
C SER A 432 3.20 -14.54 -20.05
N PHE A 433 1.94 -14.35 -19.68
CA PHE A 433 1.45 -14.73 -18.35
C PHE A 433 -0.04 -15.00 -18.35
N TRP A 434 -0.45 -15.81 -17.39
CA TRP A 434 -1.84 -16.11 -17.09
C TRP A 434 -2.34 -15.26 -15.92
N LYS A 435 -3.59 -14.82 -16.00
CA LYS A 435 -4.29 -14.13 -14.91
C LYS A 435 -5.66 -14.74 -14.70
N SER A 436 -6.05 -14.95 -13.45
CA SER A 436 -7.41 -15.29 -13.06
C SER A 436 -8.17 -13.99 -12.75
N GLU A 437 -9.28 -13.75 -13.43
CA GLU A 437 -10.16 -12.59 -13.16
C GLU A 437 -11.00 -12.79 -11.89
N ASN A 438 -11.09 -14.04 -11.41
CA ASN A 438 -11.85 -14.44 -10.23
C ASN A 438 -10.97 -14.77 -9.01
N ASN A 439 -9.68 -14.36 -9.00
CA ASN A 439 -8.73 -14.62 -7.91
C ASN A 439 -8.55 -16.12 -7.54
N ILE A 440 -8.66 -17.02 -8.51
CA ILE A 440 -8.37 -18.44 -8.32
C ILE A 440 -6.86 -18.64 -8.28
N ALA A 441 -6.36 -19.26 -7.21
CA ALA A 441 -4.96 -19.59 -7.06
C ALA A 441 -4.54 -20.75 -7.98
N PHE A 442 -3.39 -20.59 -8.65
CA PHE A 442 -2.82 -21.64 -9.48
C PHE A 442 -1.97 -22.60 -8.63
N THR A 443 -2.21 -23.90 -8.79
CA THR A 443 -1.40 -24.99 -8.21
C THR A 443 -0.11 -25.23 -9.00
N SER A 444 -0.08 -24.86 -10.28
CA SER A 444 1.11 -24.83 -11.13
C SER A 444 0.91 -23.78 -12.21
N LEU A 445 1.95 -23.03 -12.53
CA LEU A 445 1.95 -21.95 -13.53
C LEU A 445 3.23 -22.05 -14.36
N THR A 446 3.05 -22.00 -15.67
CA THR A 446 4.09 -21.80 -16.68
C THR A 446 3.60 -20.76 -17.69
N ASP A 447 4.47 -20.32 -18.59
CA ASP A 447 4.15 -19.37 -19.66
C ASP A 447 2.95 -19.81 -20.53
N ARG A 448 2.80 -21.12 -20.75
CA ARG A 448 1.76 -21.67 -21.64
C ARG A 448 0.66 -22.43 -20.93
N GLN A 449 0.87 -22.83 -19.69
CA GLN A 449 -0.08 -23.67 -18.97
C GLN A 449 -0.29 -23.23 -17.54
N ILE A 450 -1.55 -23.24 -17.11
CA ILE A 450 -1.93 -23.16 -15.70
C ILE A 450 -2.67 -24.41 -15.26
N ARG A 451 -2.50 -24.74 -13.97
CA ARG A 451 -3.21 -25.81 -13.29
C ARG A 451 -3.88 -25.28 -12.04
N PHE A 452 -5.16 -25.58 -11.83
CA PHE A 452 -5.86 -25.27 -10.58
C PHE A 452 -6.89 -26.34 -10.25
N GLU A 453 -7.38 -26.33 -9.01
CA GLU A 453 -8.46 -27.20 -8.55
C GLU A 453 -9.79 -26.43 -8.57
N ALA A 454 -10.79 -26.96 -9.25
CA ALA A 454 -12.12 -26.36 -9.40
C ALA A 454 -12.94 -26.53 -8.10
N LYS A 455 -12.60 -25.80 -7.04
CA LYS A 455 -13.16 -26.03 -5.69
C LYS A 455 -14.62 -25.60 -5.49
N THR A 456 -15.12 -24.68 -6.30
CA THR A 456 -16.47 -24.12 -6.15
C THR A 456 -17.15 -24.06 -7.50
N GLY A 457 -18.46 -24.33 -7.54
CA GLY A 457 -19.28 -24.14 -8.73
C GLY A 457 -19.31 -22.69 -9.22
N GLY A 458 -19.34 -22.50 -10.54
CA GLY A 458 -19.48 -21.17 -11.16
C GLY A 458 -18.61 -20.94 -12.40
N PRO A 459 -18.82 -19.80 -13.09
CA PRO A 459 -17.98 -19.40 -14.22
C PRO A 459 -16.70 -18.72 -13.72
N TYR A 460 -15.57 -19.24 -14.15
CA TYR A 460 -14.26 -18.61 -14.00
C TYR A 460 -13.77 -18.11 -15.35
N THR A 461 -13.11 -16.96 -15.37
CA THR A 461 -12.45 -16.40 -16.55
C THR A 461 -10.97 -16.29 -16.27
N PHE A 462 -10.19 -16.84 -17.20
CA PHE A 462 -8.74 -16.73 -17.21
C PHE A 462 -8.32 -16.03 -18.49
N SER A 463 -7.28 -15.21 -18.40
CA SER A 463 -6.70 -14.53 -19.55
C SER A 463 -5.24 -14.94 -19.73
N LEU A 464 -4.86 -15.28 -20.96
CA LEU A 464 -3.48 -15.41 -21.39
C LEU A 464 -3.08 -14.14 -22.13
N THR A 465 -2.04 -13.48 -21.65
CA THR A 465 -1.44 -12.32 -22.32
C THR A 465 -0.09 -12.73 -22.90
N ALA A 466 0.21 -12.32 -24.13
CA ALA A 466 1.56 -12.35 -24.68
C ALA A 466 1.97 -10.96 -25.17
N ILE A 467 3.23 -10.61 -24.89
CA ILE A 467 3.86 -9.32 -25.16
C ILE A 467 5.08 -9.59 -26.04
N ASP A 468 5.19 -8.89 -27.16
CA ASP A 468 6.36 -8.97 -28.04
C ASP A 468 7.50 -8.05 -27.62
N ASN A 469 8.64 -8.19 -28.28
CA ASN A 469 9.82 -7.37 -28.09
C ASN A 469 9.70 -5.93 -28.65
N GLY A 470 8.56 -5.56 -29.25
CA GLY A 470 8.17 -4.18 -29.55
C GLY A 470 7.11 -3.63 -28.57
N CYS A 471 6.88 -4.35 -27.47
CA CYS A 471 5.94 -4.05 -26.40
C CYS A 471 4.46 -4.01 -26.80
N LYS A 472 4.10 -4.45 -28.01
CA LYS A 472 2.69 -4.70 -28.35
C LYS A 472 2.26 -6.00 -27.71
N HIS A 473 0.98 -6.11 -27.40
CA HIS A 473 0.44 -7.25 -26.69
C HIS A 473 -0.93 -7.64 -27.20
N THR A 474 -1.25 -8.91 -26.99
CA THR A 474 -2.59 -9.46 -27.22
C THR A 474 -3.00 -10.24 -25.99
N VAL A 475 -4.27 -10.14 -25.63
CA VAL A 475 -4.90 -10.90 -24.57
C VAL A 475 -5.96 -11.78 -25.20
N ASP A 476 -5.95 -13.07 -24.87
CA ASP A 476 -7.07 -13.96 -25.15
C ASP A 476 -7.65 -14.51 -23.85
N LYS A 477 -8.96 -14.76 -23.83
CA LYS A 477 -9.68 -15.21 -22.63
C LYS A 477 -10.33 -16.56 -22.84
N VAL A 478 -10.29 -17.37 -21.80
CA VAL A 478 -10.96 -18.67 -21.73
C VAL A 478 -11.86 -18.73 -20.51
N LYS A 479 -13.08 -19.25 -20.71
CA LYS A 479 -14.06 -19.46 -19.64
C LYS A 479 -14.05 -20.92 -19.21
N VAL A 480 -13.91 -21.14 -17.90
CA VAL A 480 -14.10 -22.45 -17.28
C VAL A 480 -15.41 -22.42 -16.52
N THR A 481 -16.37 -23.25 -16.92
CA THR A 481 -17.63 -23.41 -16.19
C THR A 481 -17.50 -24.63 -15.28
N VAL A 482 -17.46 -24.42 -13.96
CA VAL A 482 -17.43 -25.51 -12.99
C VAL A 482 -18.85 -25.88 -12.63
N LYS A 483 -19.26 -27.08 -13.04
CA LYS A 483 -20.50 -27.74 -12.65
C LYS A 483 -20.35 -28.27 -11.24
N ASP A 484 -21.32 -27.96 -10.42
CA ASP A 484 -21.46 -28.61 -9.14
C ASP A 484 -21.79 -30.11 -9.34
N ILE A 485 -20.98 -31.01 -8.78
CA ILE A 485 -21.15 -32.47 -8.89
C ILE A 485 -21.24 -33.20 -7.56
N THR A 486 -20.98 -32.51 -6.46
CA THR A 486 -21.19 -33.11 -5.15
C THR A 486 -22.59 -32.70 -4.72
N GLY A 487 -23.37 -33.50 -4.02
CA GLY A 487 -23.16 -33.56 -2.58
C GLY A 487 -23.45 -32.22 -1.91
N ASN A 488 -22.58 -31.25 -2.18
CA ASN A 488 -22.58 -29.94 -1.60
C ASN A 488 -23.48 -29.03 -2.41
N GLU A 489 -24.35 -28.33 -1.70
CA GLU A 489 -25.14 -27.29 -2.30
C GLU A 489 -24.21 -26.13 -2.70
N PRO A 490 -24.56 -25.28 -3.68
CA PRO A 490 -23.66 -24.28 -4.26
C PRO A 490 -23.02 -23.31 -3.25
N ASP A 491 -23.60 -23.18 -2.05
CA ASP A 491 -23.11 -22.34 -0.97
C ASP A 491 -22.37 -23.12 0.15
N GLY A 492 -22.20 -24.44 0.01
CA GLY A 492 -21.53 -25.33 0.97
C GLY A 492 -22.42 -25.84 2.13
N LEU A 493 -23.75 -25.63 2.06
CA LEU A 493 -24.70 -26.10 3.07
C LEU A 493 -25.01 -27.59 2.87
N ILE A 494 -24.68 -28.44 3.85
CA ILE A 494 -24.90 -29.90 3.75
C ILE A 494 -26.13 -30.29 4.56
N LEU A 495 -27.13 -30.92 3.94
CA LEU A 495 -28.40 -31.34 4.56
C LEU A 495 -28.48 -32.84 4.85
N ASN A 496 -29.14 -33.23 5.96
CA ASN A 496 -29.37 -34.62 6.36
C ASN A 496 -30.80 -34.83 6.90
N PRO A 497 -31.61 -35.78 6.36
CA PRO A 497 -31.28 -36.64 5.24
C PRO A 497 -31.29 -35.89 3.91
N ARG A 498 -30.39 -36.29 3.00
CA ARG A 498 -30.28 -35.69 1.67
C ARG A 498 -31.32 -36.24 0.70
N THR A 499 -31.65 -37.53 0.84
CA THR A 499 -32.64 -38.22 0.02
C THR A 499 -33.58 -39.04 0.89
N LEU A 500 -34.88 -38.97 0.59
CA LEU A 500 -35.91 -39.75 1.26
C LEU A 500 -36.76 -40.49 0.21
N ASN A 501 -37.01 -41.77 0.42
CA ASN A 501 -37.90 -42.57 -0.43
C ASN A 501 -39.16 -42.93 0.37
N ILE A 502 -40.33 -42.59 -0.16
CA ILE A 502 -41.61 -42.74 0.54
C ILE A 502 -42.69 -43.31 -0.39
N GLU A 503 -43.76 -43.83 0.21
CA GLU A 503 -44.93 -44.32 -0.54
C GLU A 503 -45.93 -43.20 -0.79
N GLU A 504 -46.61 -43.24 -1.92
CA GLU A 504 -47.70 -42.32 -2.25
C GLU A 504 -48.83 -42.40 -1.22
N ASN A 505 -49.38 -41.24 -0.84
CA ASN A 505 -50.38 -41.06 0.22
C ASN A 505 -49.89 -41.38 1.65
N SER A 506 -48.58 -41.52 1.86
CA SER A 506 -48.01 -41.67 3.20
C SER A 506 -47.98 -40.34 3.96
N ARG A 507 -47.84 -40.45 5.29
CA ARG A 507 -47.46 -39.33 6.16
C ARG A 507 -45.98 -39.48 6.51
N VAL A 508 -45.24 -38.39 6.35
CA VAL A 508 -43.80 -38.33 6.62
C VAL A 508 -43.54 -37.23 7.61
N ASP A 509 -42.82 -37.54 8.69
CA ASP A 509 -42.27 -36.59 9.64
C ASP A 509 -40.78 -36.94 9.84
N VAL A 510 -39.87 -36.11 9.33
CA VAL A 510 -38.41 -36.38 9.29
C VAL A 510 -37.62 -35.21 9.84
N PHE A 511 -36.66 -35.50 10.72
CA PHE A 511 -35.74 -34.48 11.23
C PHE A 511 -34.70 -34.11 10.18
N VAL A 512 -34.51 -32.81 9.96
CA VAL A 512 -33.54 -32.24 9.02
C VAL A 512 -32.51 -31.44 9.80
N SER A 513 -31.23 -31.80 9.64
CA SER A 513 -30.09 -31.06 10.17
C SER A 513 -29.22 -30.51 9.04
N ALA A 514 -28.48 -29.43 9.31
CA ALA A 514 -27.58 -28.79 8.36
C ALA A 514 -26.18 -28.54 8.94
N ILE A 515 -25.13 -28.70 8.12
CA ILE A 515 -23.74 -28.43 8.48
C ILE A 515 -23.11 -27.50 7.45
N PHE A 516 -22.35 -26.51 7.92
CA PHE A 516 -21.48 -25.66 7.11
C PHE A 516 -20.10 -25.55 7.80
N GLU A 517 -19.01 -25.76 7.06
CA GLU A 517 -17.63 -25.72 7.60
C GLU A 517 -17.44 -26.52 8.91
N SER A 518 -18.01 -27.73 8.97
CA SER A 518 -18.00 -28.61 10.16
C SER A 518 -18.74 -28.08 11.40
N LYS A 519 -19.59 -27.05 11.27
CA LYS A 519 -20.45 -26.52 12.33
C LYS A 519 -21.92 -26.75 11.99
N GLU A 520 -22.70 -27.07 13.02
CA GLU A 520 -24.16 -27.17 12.89
C GLU A 520 -24.77 -25.79 12.62
N VAL A 521 -25.72 -25.75 11.68
CA VAL A 521 -26.44 -24.54 11.29
C VAL A 521 -27.80 -24.53 11.97
N SER A 522 -28.07 -23.48 12.76
CA SER A 522 -29.24 -23.41 13.63
C SER A 522 -30.47 -22.72 13.02
N ASP A 523 -30.31 -21.97 11.92
CA ASP A 523 -31.38 -21.15 11.32
C ASP A 523 -31.79 -21.66 9.92
N LEU A 524 -32.16 -22.93 9.84
CA LEU A 524 -32.61 -23.55 8.59
C LEU A 524 -34.08 -23.21 8.30
N ARG A 525 -34.40 -22.84 7.06
CA ARG A 525 -35.75 -22.42 6.64
C ARG A 525 -36.12 -22.97 5.26
N LEU A 526 -37.38 -23.31 5.04
CA LEU A 526 -37.87 -23.66 3.70
C LEU A 526 -37.83 -22.45 2.77
N VAL A 527 -37.58 -22.71 1.49
CA VAL A 527 -37.68 -21.71 0.42
C VAL A 527 -38.87 -22.09 -0.46
N GLU A 528 -39.74 -21.13 -0.74
CA GLU A 528 -40.85 -21.34 -1.66
C GLU A 528 -40.36 -21.32 -3.12
N PRO A 529 -40.95 -22.11 -4.03
CA PRO A 529 -42.16 -22.93 -3.85
C PRO A 529 -41.89 -24.32 -3.27
N VAL A 530 -42.75 -24.77 -2.34
CA VAL A 530 -42.79 -26.18 -1.89
C VAL A 530 -44.08 -26.89 -2.31
N PRO A 531 -44.05 -28.22 -2.52
CA PRO A 531 -45.26 -29.01 -2.72
C PRO A 531 -46.33 -28.79 -1.65
N GLU A 532 -47.60 -28.81 -2.06
CA GLU A 532 -48.74 -28.59 -1.16
C GLU A 532 -48.75 -29.61 -0.01
N GLY A 533 -48.98 -29.12 1.21
CA GLY A 533 -49.04 -29.94 2.42
C GLY A 533 -47.70 -30.22 3.10
N ILE A 534 -46.60 -29.65 2.60
CA ILE A 534 -45.30 -29.66 3.28
C ILE A 534 -45.24 -28.54 4.32
N THR A 535 -44.75 -28.87 5.52
CA THR A 535 -44.44 -27.90 6.58
C THR A 535 -43.09 -28.20 7.19
N PHE A 536 -42.36 -27.16 7.59
CA PHE A 536 -41.11 -27.30 8.35
C PHE A 536 -41.22 -26.57 9.69
N THR A 537 -41.05 -27.28 10.79
CA THR A 537 -41.17 -26.70 12.14
C THR A 537 -40.25 -27.42 13.11
N ASN A 538 -39.48 -26.66 13.89
CA ASN A 538 -38.55 -27.20 14.90
C ASN A 538 -37.58 -28.27 14.36
N GLY A 539 -37.07 -28.09 13.14
CA GLY A 539 -36.17 -29.05 12.50
C GLY A 539 -36.88 -30.22 11.83
N PHE A 540 -38.21 -30.35 11.91
CA PHE A 540 -38.95 -31.44 11.27
C PHE A 540 -39.62 -31.02 9.98
N LEU A 541 -39.28 -31.70 8.89
CA LEU A 541 -40.01 -31.67 7.63
C LEU A 541 -41.17 -32.66 7.69
N SER A 542 -42.39 -32.14 7.55
CA SER A 542 -43.63 -32.93 7.61
C SER A 542 -44.39 -32.83 6.30
N TRP A 543 -44.90 -33.94 5.77
CA TRP A 543 -45.76 -33.96 4.58
C TRP A 543 -46.94 -34.92 4.79
N ARG A 544 -48.16 -34.39 4.75
CA ARG A 544 -49.40 -35.19 4.82
C ARG A 544 -49.91 -35.51 3.42
N ASN A 545 -50.20 -36.79 3.17
CA ASN A 545 -50.73 -37.29 1.89
C ASN A 545 -49.78 -37.00 0.70
N ALA A 546 -48.52 -37.42 0.82
CA ALA A 546 -47.51 -37.14 -0.20
C ALA A 546 -47.90 -37.76 -1.57
N SER A 547 -48.27 -36.93 -2.55
CA SER A 547 -48.86 -37.33 -3.83
C SER A 547 -48.71 -36.19 -4.86
N PRO A 548 -48.72 -36.48 -6.18
CA PRO A 548 -48.65 -37.80 -6.83
C PRO A 548 -47.26 -38.46 -6.73
N ALA A 549 -47.15 -39.74 -7.09
CA ALA A 549 -45.85 -40.39 -7.24
C ALA A 549 -44.93 -39.62 -8.22
N GLY A 550 -43.66 -39.46 -7.85
CA GLY A 550 -42.69 -38.63 -8.56
C GLY A 550 -41.49 -38.25 -7.68
N THR A 551 -40.52 -37.53 -8.25
CA THR A 551 -39.38 -36.96 -7.53
C THR A 551 -39.63 -35.49 -7.24
N TYR A 552 -39.45 -35.10 -5.99
CA TYR A 552 -39.65 -33.74 -5.48
C TYR A 552 -38.35 -33.20 -4.89
N PHE A 553 -38.10 -31.91 -5.12
CA PHE A 553 -36.94 -31.19 -4.59
C PHE A 553 -37.43 -30.16 -3.59
N ILE A 554 -36.98 -30.27 -2.34
CA ILE A 554 -37.41 -29.42 -1.23
C ILE A 554 -36.26 -28.46 -0.88
N PRO A 555 -36.32 -27.20 -1.29
CA PRO A 555 -35.24 -26.25 -1.06
C PRO A 555 -35.30 -25.62 0.34
N PHE A 556 -34.12 -25.37 0.90
CA PHE A 556 -33.86 -24.77 2.19
C PHE A 556 -32.84 -23.63 2.05
N SER A 557 -32.84 -22.71 3.01
CA SER A 557 -31.81 -21.68 3.17
C SER A 557 -31.47 -21.45 4.63
N ALA A 558 -30.29 -20.91 4.90
CA ALA A 558 -29.84 -20.49 6.21
C ALA A 558 -28.89 -19.29 6.12
N ASP A 559 -28.97 -18.37 7.08
CA ASP A 559 -28.05 -17.24 7.18
C ASP A 559 -26.89 -17.58 8.12
N VAL A 560 -25.65 -17.51 7.62
CA VAL A 560 -24.42 -17.76 8.40
C VAL A 560 -23.48 -16.57 8.23
N GLY A 561 -23.35 -15.76 9.29
CA GLY A 561 -22.62 -14.49 9.21
C GLY A 561 -23.32 -13.51 8.26
N ASN A 562 -22.60 -13.03 7.25
CA ASN A 562 -23.13 -12.11 6.22
C ASN A 562 -23.50 -12.83 4.91
N ARG A 563 -23.57 -14.17 4.91
CA ARG A 563 -23.88 -14.99 3.73
C ARG A 563 -25.18 -15.72 3.94
N ARG A 564 -26.02 -15.72 2.90
CA ARG A 564 -27.18 -16.60 2.81
C ARG A 564 -26.75 -17.85 2.05
N LEU A 565 -26.93 -19.01 2.67
CA LEU A 565 -26.60 -20.32 2.11
C LEU A 565 -27.89 -21.02 1.70
N SER A 566 -27.84 -21.81 0.63
CA SER A 566 -28.99 -22.54 0.09
C SER A 566 -28.71 -24.05 0.05
N GLY A 567 -29.75 -24.88 0.13
CA GLY A 567 -29.65 -26.32 -0.04
C GLY A 567 -30.94 -27.06 -0.43
N THR A 568 -30.90 -28.35 -0.79
CA THR A 568 -32.08 -29.09 -1.29
C THR A 568 -32.14 -30.54 -0.76
N ILE A 569 -33.31 -30.98 -0.32
CA ILE A 569 -33.59 -32.41 -0.03
C ILE A 569 -34.36 -33.02 -1.21
N THR A 570 -33.98 -34.22 -1.62
CA THR A 570 -34.70 -34.98 -2.66
C THR A 570 -35.67 -35.97 -2.02
N ILE A 571 -36.95 -35.94 -2.40
CA ILE A 571 -37.97 -36.90 -1.97
C ILE A 571 -38.50 -37.68 -3.18
N ASN A 572 -38.31 -39.00 -3.20
CA ASN A 572 -38.88 -39.89 -4.21
C ASN A 572 -40.13 -40.57 -3.67
N ILE A 573 -41.27 -40.32 -4.31
CA ILE A 573 -42.56 -40.93 -3.99
C ILE A 573 -42.85 -42.04 -5.01
N SER A 574 -43.06 -43.26 -4.52
CA SER A 574 -43.41 -44.41 -5.35
C SER A 574 -44.86 -44.86 -5.13
N LYS A 575 -45.50 -45.38 -6.19
CA LYS A 575 -46.87 -45.93 -6.09
C LYS A 575 -46.87 -47.21 -5.26
N ARG A 576 -47.83 -47.34 -4.34
CA ARG A 576 -48.04 -48.54 -3.53
C ARG A 576 -48.29 -49.77 -4.42
N ARG A 577 -47.56 -50.87 -4.23
CA ARG A 577 -47.92 -52.18 -4.82
C ARG A 577 -49.12 -52.77 -4.07
N ILE A 578 -50.28 -52.88 -4.71
CA ILE A 578 -51.40 -53.69 -4.21
C ILE A 578 -51.08 -55.16 -4.51
N GLY A 579 -50.81 -55.96 -3.46
CA GLY A 579 -50.68 -57.42 -3.56
C GLY A 579 -51.84 -58.11 -2.82
N ASN A 580 -52.51 -59.04 -3.49
CA ASN A 580 -53.57 -59.88 -2.92
C ASN A 580 -53.01 -60.84 -1.84
N GLY A 581 -53.65 -60.87 -0.66
CA GLY A 581 -53.82 -62.08 0.17
C GLY A 581 -53.09 -62.18 1.53
N GLY A 582 -53.78 -61.78 2.61
CA GLY A 582 -53.93 -62.55 3.87
C GLY A 582 -52.82 -62.57 4.96
N GLY A 583 -53.16 -62.11 6.18
CA GLY A 583 -52.60 -62.63 7.45
C GLY A 583 -51.89 -61.63 8.38
N CYS A 584 -52.20 -61.67 9.67
CA CYS A 584 -51.87 -60.69 10.72
C CYS A 584 -50.38 -60.38 11.02
N VAL A 585 -50.21 -59.11 11.46
CA VAL A 585 -49.14 -58.43 12.23
C VAL A 585 -48.14 -59.30 13.01
N ALA A 586 -46.84 -59.07 12.78
CA ALA A 586 -45.82 -58.87 13.82
C ALA A 586 -44.58 -58.17 13.21
N MET A 587 -44.31 -56.92 13.61
CA MET A 587 -43.00 -56.29 13.39
C MET A 587 -41.98 -57.02 14.27
N LYS A 588 -41.02 -57.70 13.64
CA LYS A 588 -39.86 -58.29 14.33
C LYS A 588 -38.73 -57.26 14.30
N THR A 589 -38.44 -56.70 15.47
CA THR A 589 -37.21 -55.98 15.80
C THR A 589 -35.99 -56.85 15.51
N GLY A 590 -34.95 -56.27 14.90
CA GLY A 590 -33.60 -56.82 14.95
C GLY A 590 -32.76 -56.56 13.71
N GLU A 591 -31.99 -55.48 13.73
CA GLU A 591 -30.53 -55.52 13.52
C GLU A 591 -29.95 -54.18 14.02
N PHE A 592 -29.39 -54.24 15.23
CA PHE A 592 -28.71 -53.13 15.90
C PHE A 592 -27.24 -53.14 15.47
N ASP A 593 -26.75 -52.03 14.93
CA ASP A 593 -25.33 -51.75 14.78
C ASP A 593 -24.78 -51.20 16.12
N PRO A 594 -23.84 -51.90 16.80
CA PRO A 594 -23.31 -51.48 18.10
C PRO A 594 -22.52 -50.15 18.08
N LEU A 595 -22.11 -49.65 16.91
CA LEU A 595 -21.35 -48.39 16.81
C LEU A 595 -22.23 -47.14 16.92
N LEU A 596 -23.53 -47.25 16.60
CA LEU A 596 -24.46 -46.12 16.65
C LEU A 596 -24.89 -45.79 18.09
N LEU A 597 -24.93 -46.79 18.98
CA LEU A 597 -25.34 -46.60 20.38
C LEU A 597 -24.29 -45.82 21.20
N LEU A 598 -23.01 -45.93 20.85
CA LEU A 598 -21.92 -45.21 21.51
C LEU A 598 -21.96 -43.71 21.17
N TYR A 599 -22.37 -43.35 19.95
CA TYR A 599 -22.52 -41.97 19.51
C TYR A 599 -23.72 -41.26 20.17
N ILE A 600 -24.84 -41.97 20.34
CA ILE A 600 -26.07 -41.46 20.95
C ILE A 600 -25.90 -41.27 22.47
N LEU A 601 -25.17 -42.15 23.16
CA LEU A 601 -24.93 -42.03 24.60
C LEU A 601 -23.91 -40.92 24.95
N LEU A 602 -22.91 -40.68 24.10
CA LEU A 602 -21.92 -39.61 24.31
C LEU A 602 -22.51 -38.21 24.04
N SER A 603 -23.44 -38.08 23.09
CA SER A 603 -24.11 -36.81 22.80
C SER A 603 -25.19 -36.44 23.84
N TRP A 604 -25.80 -37.41 24.52
CA TRP A 604 -26.71 -37.16 25.65
C TRP A 604 -25.98 -36.67 26.92
N PHE A 605 -24.73 -37.10 27.16
CA PHE A 605 -23.99 -36.70 28.36
C PHE A 605 -23.49 -35.24 28.32
N PHE A 606 -23.29 -34.66 27.14
CA PHE A 606 -22.87 -33.25 26.98
C PHE A 606 -24.04 -32.26 26.94
N ILE A 607 -25.26 -32.70 26.65
CA ILE A 607 -26.45 -31.83 26.57
C ILE A 607 -27.14 -31.66 27.94
N SER A 608 -27.03 -32.63 28.86
CA SER A 608 -27.68 -32.54 30.18
C SER A 608 -27.05 -31.55 31.17
N LYS A 609 -25.85 -31.01 30.90
CA LYS A 609 -25.18 -30.02 31.78
C LYS A 609 -25.46 -28.54 31.44
N ARG A 610 -26.25 -28.25 30.39
CA ARG A 610 -26.59 -26.88 29.97
C ARG A 610 -28.05 -26.46 30.22
N LEU A 611 -28.87 -27.32 30.83
CA LEU A 611 -30.30 -27.06 31.07
C LEU A 611 -30.71 -26.98 32.55
N HIS A 612 -29.76 -26.75 33.48
CA HIS A 612 -30.07 -26.59 34.91
C HIS A 612 -29.75 -25.22 35.52
N LEU A 613 -29.65 -24.18 34.70
CA LEU A 613 -29.53 -22.78 35.14
C LEU A 613 -30.38 -21.87 34.27
N GLN A 614 -31.71 -21.93 34.42
CA GLN A 614 -32.61 -20.78 34.30
C GLN A 614 -34.08 -21.21 34.54
N LYS A 615 -34.77 -20.40 35.35
CA LYS A 615 -36.13 -20.53 35.92
C LYS A 615 -36.18 -21.39 37.20
N GLN A 616 -36.62 -20.90 38.36
CA GLN A 616 -37.32 -19.66 38.73
C GLN A 616 -37.24 -19.56 40.28
N SER A 617 -37.24 -18.35 40.84
CA SER A 617 -37.59 -18.16 42.25
C SER A 617 -38.85 -17.32 42.38
N LYS A 618 -39.74 -17.80 43.28
CA LYS A 618 -40.85 -17.14 44.00
C LYS A 618 -42.25 -17.04 43.34
N PRO A 619 -43.33 -17.01 44.16
CA PRO A 619 -43.54 -17.63 45.47
C PRO A 619 -44.09 -19.06 45.39
#